data_AF-A0A1F4N7Z0-F1
#
_entry.id   AF-A0A1F4N7Z0-F1
#
_cell.length_a   1.000
_cell.length_b   1.000
_cell.length_c   1.000
_cell.angle_alpha   90.00
_cell.angle_beta   90.00
_cell.angle_gamma   90.00
#
_symmetry.space_group_name_H-M   'P 1'
#
loop_
_entity.id
_entity.type
_entity.pdbx_description
1 polymer ?
#
loop_
_entity_poly.entity_id
_entity_poly.type
_entity_poly.pdbx_seq_one_letter_code
_entity_poly.pdbx_strand_id
1 'polypeptide(L)'
;MRRVALRTWQDKLQAALAGAKPVVEQINVSVFGFSRGAAESRAFCNWLFEVCKQQGGGWTFAGIPIRLSFLGIFDTVASVGLANLFDDGVLRGHQSWADDNLEIHPAVERCVHFVAGHEVRACFPLDSVRVKAAYPGNAKEVMYPGAHSDVGGGYAPGDLGISPGYRQMFSVIPGASMYQEARLSGVPLLPLSALSPDDQSALEPHADTIRQFNAYLKGAQAGAAPVEQLLRRHMALYFSYRFKYRHKFESRPLFRQASPEHQDYLRRTQANLIQCLAQLGQGDPMAHDFDPAKAARVRRESLGQMAKATGISDLADQSLRMQRSCEVAEAIDVSKVTHDIEVFLESNVHDSMAGFIKQLDEFKRNGIGLAKFRTAFSGND
;
A
#
# COMPACT_ATOMS: atom_id res chain seq x y z
N MET A 1 -6.13 30.99 -5.50
CA MET A 1 -7.51 30.47 -5.47
C MET A 1 -7.82 29.67 -4.19
N ARG A 2 -7.03 28.66 -3.78
CA ARG A 2 -7.32 27.83 -2.58
C ARG A 2 -7.53 28.61 -1.26
N ARG A 3 -6.64 29.53 -0.91
CA ARG A 3 -6.74 30.35 0.32
C ARG A 3 -7.99 31.23 0.32
N VAL A 4 -8.44 31.68 -0.85
CA VAL A 4 -9.67 32.47 -1.00
C VAL A 4 -10.87 31.60 -0.65
N ALA A 5 -10.96 30.38 -1.20
CA ALA A 5 -12.06 29.45 -0.89
C ALA A 5 -12.13 29.11 0.60
N LEU A 6 -10.99 28.84 1.24
CA LEU A 6 -10.94 28.55 2.68
C LEU A 6 -11.26 29.77 3.56
N ARG A 7 -10.89 30.99 3.15
CA ARG A 7 -11.33 32.22 3.83
C ARG A 7 -12.83 32.44 3.70
N THR A 8 -13.41 32.16 2.54
CA THR A 8 -14.88 32.20 2.37
C THR A 8 -15.60 31.31 3.38
N TRP A 9 -15.05 30.14 3.73
CA TRP A 9 -15.63 29.29 4.76
C TRP A 9 -15.50 29.86 6.18
N GLN A 10 -14.40 30.56 6.49
CA GLN A 10 -14.26 31.28 7.75
C GLN A 10 -15.31 32.39 7.88
N ASP A 11 -15.46 33.22 6.84
CA ASP A 11 -16.42 34.33 6.83
C ASP A 11 -17.86 33.82 6.97
N LYS A 12 -18.21 32.74 6.24
CA LYS A 12 -19.52 32.09 6.35
C LYS A 12 -19.79 31.54 7.75
N LEU A 13 -18.80 30.90 8.37
CA LEU A 13 -18.94 30.36 9.73
C LEU A 13 -19.14 31.49 10.75
N GLN A 14 -18.35 32.56 10.65
CA GLN A 14 -18.49 33.72 11.53
C GLN A 14 -19.88 34.37 11.39
N ALA A 15 -20.36 34.55 10.16
CA ALA A 15 -21.69 35.09 9.91
C ALA A 15 -22.80 34.20 10.47
N ALA A 16 -22.68 32.87 10.32
CA ALA A 16 -23.66 31.91 10.84
C ALA A 16 -23.72 31.85 12.37
N LEU A 17 -22.61 32.15 13.05
CA LEU A 17 -22.51 32.12 14.51
C LEU A 17 -22.76 33.48 15.18
N ALA A 18 -22.87 34.56 14.41
CA ALA A 18 -23.07 35.90 14.94
C ALA A 18 -24.38 36.00 15.76
N GLY A 19 -24.25 36.20 17.08
CA GLY A 19 -25.39 36.29 18.00
C GLY A 19 -26.09 34.96 18.30
N ALA A 20 -25.60 33.83 17.78
CA ALA A 20 -26.17 32.51 18.00
C ALA A 20 -25.80 31.95 19.38
N LYS A 21 -26.71 31.16 19.97
CA LYS A 21 -26.46 30.34 21.16
C LYS A 21 -26.81 28.88 20.86
N PRO A 22 -26.09 27.89 21.42
CA PRO A 22 -24.91 28.03 22.31
C PRO A 22 -23.67 28.58 21.59
N VAL A 23 -22.73 29.15 22.35
CA VAL A 23 -21.44 29.62 21.81
C VAL A 23 -20.59 28.41 21.48
N VAL A 24 -19.97 28.41 20.29
CA VAL A 24 -19.03 27.36 19.89
C VAL A 24 -17.67 27.66 20.51
N GLU A 25 -17.25 26.83 21.46
CA GLU A 25 -16.00 27.02 22.20
C GLU A 25 -14.78 26.37 21.51
N GLN A 26 -14.99 25.30 20.73
CA GLN A 26 -13.92 24.58 20.04
C GLN A 26 -14.45 23.79 18.83
N ILE A 27 -13.62 23.70 17.79
CA ILE A 27 -13.82 22.83 16.63
C ILE A 27 -12.86 21.63 16.77
N ASN A 28 -13.40 20.41 16.85
CA ASN A 28 -12.60 19.19 16.86
C ASN A 28 -12.66 18.52 15.48
N VAL A 29 -11.50 18.24 14.90
CA VAL A 29 -11.36 17.65 13.56
C VAL A 29 -10.66 16.30 13.67
N SER A 30 -11.25 15.29 13.05
CA SER A 30 -10.64 13.98 12.82
C SER A 30 -10.84 13.62 11.36
N VAL A 31 -9.77 13.19 10.69
CA VAL A 31 -9.77 12.96 9.24
C VAL A 31 -9.40 11.52 8.95
N PHE A 32 -10.13 10.90 8.04
CA PHE A 32 -9.86 9.54 7.58
C PHE A 32 -9.74 9.50 6.07
N GLY A 33 -8.82 8.70 5.55
CA GLY A 33 -8.65 8.54 4.12
C GLY A 33 -8.02 7.22 3.74
N PHE A 34 -8.38 6.70 2.58
CA PHE A 34 -7.78 5.52 1.98
C PHE A 34 -7.31 5.86 0.56
N SER A 35 -6.14 5.35 0.15
CA SER A 35 -5.63 5.49 -1.22
C SER A 35 -5.39 6.96 -1.58
N ARG A 36 -5.96 7.43 -2.69
CA ARG A 36 -5.99 8.85 -3.04
C ARG A 36 -6.70 9.71 -1.98
N GLY A 37 -7.75 9.19 -1.34
CA GLY A 37 -8.42 9.88 -0.24
C GLY A 37 -7.51 10.09 0.97
N ALA A 38 -6.51 9.24 1.19
CA ALA A 38 -5.48 9.48 2.21
C ALA A 38 -4.54 10.62 1.82
N ALA A 39 -4.17 10.73 0.54
CA ALA A 39 -3.36 11.84 0.05
C ALA A 39 -4.13 13.16 0.14
N GLU A 40 -5.41 13.15 -0.26
CA GLU A 40 -6.33 14.28 -0.10
C GLU A 40 -6.50 14.66 1.38
N SER A 41 -6.55 13.68 2.30
CA SER A 41 -6.62 13.93 3.75
C SER A 41 -5.37 14.63 4.28
N ARG A 42 -4.18 14.22 3.84
CA ARG A 42 -2.90 14.86 4.19
C ARG A 42 -2.85 16.29 3.66
N ALA A 43 -3.19 16.49 2.39
CA ALA A 43 -3.25 17.80 1.76
C ALA A 43 -4.29 18.71 2.43
N PHE A 44 -5.47 18.18 2.76
CA PHE A 44 -6.51 18.89 3.49
C PHE A 44 -6.00 19.41 4.84
N CYS A 45 -5.30 18.59 5.61
CA CYS A 45 -4.73 19.01 6.89
C CYS A 45 -3.74 20.17 6.71
N ASN A 46 -2.80 20.05 5.76
CA ASN A 46 -1.84 21.12 5.46
C ASN A 46 -2.55 22.42 5.03
N TRP A 47 -3.52 22.33 4.12
CA TRP A 47 -4.24 23.51 3.63
C TRP A 47 -5.15 24.15 4.68
N LEU A 48 -5.76 23.35 5.56
CA LEU A 48 -6.55 23.85 6.68
C LEU A 48 -5.69 24.75 7.58
N PHE A 49 -4.47 24.31 7.91
CA PHE A 49 -3.58 25.08 8.78
C PHE A 49 -2.90 26.26 8.08
N GLU A 50 -2.87 26.33 6.73
CA GLU A 50 -2.47 27.56 6.02
C GLU A 50 -3.39 28.76 6.30
N VAL A 51 -4.66 28.51 6.65
CA VAL A 51 -5.65 29.57 6.89
C VAL A 51 -6.02 29.73 8.36
N CYS A 52 -5.60 28.80 9.21
CA CYS A 52 -5.70 28.94 10.65
C CYS A 52 -4.66 29.94 11.16
N LYS A 53 -4.93 30.54 12.33
CA LYS A 53 -3.99 31.46 12.99
C LYS A 53 -3.45 30.80 14.25
N GLN A 54 -2.13 30.87 14.44
CA GLN A 54 -1.53 30.43 15.68
C GLN A 54 -1.76 31.49 16.77
N GLN A 55 -2.41 31.13 17.87
CA GLN A 55 -2.78 32.04 18.95
C GLN A 55 -2.76 31.29 20.29
N GLY A 56 -2.16 31.89 21.33
CA GLY A 56 -2.17 31.32 22.69
C GLY A 56 -1.56 29.92 22.80
N GLY A 57 -0.60 29.55 21.93
CA GLY A 57 0.00 28.21 21.89
C GLY A 57 -0.82 27.16 21.10
N GLY A 58 -1.99 27.53 20.57
CA GLY A 58 -2.82 26.67 19.74
C GLY A 58 -3.14 27.29 18.38
N TRP A 59 -4.18 26.77 17.73
CA TRP A 59 -4.66 27.24 16.43
C TRP A 59 -6.10 27.70 16.51
N THR A 60 -6.46 28.72 15.73
CA THR A 60 -7.84 29.19 15.58
C THR A 60 -8.27 29.20 14.12
N PHE A 61 -9.52 28.80 13.88
CA PHE A 61 -10.21 28.90 12.60
C PHE A 61 -11.44 29.78 12.79
N ALA A 62 -11.57 30.87 12.02
CA ALA A 62 -12.64 31.86 12.22
C ALA A 62 -12.69 32.48 13.64
N GLY A 63 -11.56 32.49 14.37
CA GLY A 63 -11.48 32.99 15.75
C GLY A 63 -11.89 31.97 16.81
N ILE A 64 -12.21 30.74 16.42
CA ILE A 64 -12.59 29.64 17.31
C ILE A 64 -11.39 28.68 17.44
N PRO A 65 -11.01 28.23 18.65
CA PRO A 65 -10.01 27.18 18.82
C PRO A 65 -10.29 25.96 17.96
N ILE A 66 -9.28 25.48 17.23
CA ILE A 66 -9.38 24.27 16.40
C ILE A 66 -8.34 23.24 16.83
N ARG A 67 -8.79 22.01 16.99
CA ARG A 67 -7.97 20.86 17.40
C ARG A 67 -8.11 19.76 16.36
N LEU A 68 -6.99 19.36 15.74
CA LEU A 68 -6.96 18.19 14.85
C LEU A 68 -6.38 17.00 15.62
N SER A 69 -7.26 16.22 16.23
CA SER A 69 -6.87 15.15 17.16
C SER A 69 -6.34 13.91 16.46
N PHE A 70 -6.87 13.58 15.27
CA PHE A 70 -6.56 12.31 14.63
C PHE A 70 -6.59 12.38 13.10
N LEU A 71 -5.54 11.84 12.47
CA LEU A 71 -5.46 11.56 11.04
C LEU A 71 -5.22 10.06 10.84
N GLY A 72 -6.28 9.32 10.52
CA GLY A 72 -6.25 7.88 10.27
C GLY A 72 -6.23 7.58 8.78
N ILE A 73 -5.11 7.10 8.25
CA ILE A 73 -4.94 6.89 6.82
C ILE A 73 -4.55 5.46 6.46
N PHE A 74 -5.03 5.01 5.30
CA PHE A 74 -4.74 3.69 4.74
C PHE A 74 -4.04 3.85 3.39
N ASP A 75 -2.88 3.22 3.28
CA ASP A 75 -2.08 2.98 2.08
C ASP A 75 -2.11 4.15 1.08
N THR A 76 -1.63 5.32 1.53
CA THR A 76 -1.62 6.55 0.74
C THR A 76 -1.00 6.35 -0.64
N VAL A 77 -1.75 6.79 -1.68
CA VAL A 77 -1.29 6.86 -3.07
C VAL A 77 -1.67 8.23 -3.62
N ALA A 78 -0.71 9.15 -3.73
CA ALA A 78 -0.95 10.50 -4.24
C ALA A 78 -1.05 10.57 -5.77
N SER A 79 -0.49 9.58 -6.46
CA SER A 79 -0.44 9.50 -7.91
C SER A 79 -1.19 8.26 -8.42
N VAL A 80 -2.52 8.28 -8.43
CA VAL A 80 -3.26 7.28 -9.22
C VAL A 80 -3.33 7.80 -10.65
N GLY A 81 -2.55 7.25 -11.56
CA GLY A 81 -2.57 7.63 -12.97
C GLY A 81 -1.35 7.16 -13.78
N LEU A 82 -1.44 7.30 -15.10
CA LEU A 82 -0.45 6.86 -16.11
C LEU A 82 0.99 7.36 -15.89
N ALA A 83 1.20 8.36 -15.03
CA ALA A 83 2.52 8.94 -14.75
C ALA A 83 3.54 7.86 -14.36
N ASN A 84 3.19 6.98 -13.41
CA ASN A 84 4.09 5.90 -12.98
C ASN A 84 3.92 4.61 -13.79
N LEU A 85 3.09 4.58 -14.84
CA LEU A 85 2.80 3.33 -15.56
C LEU A 85 4.03 2.78 -16.27
N PHE A 86 4.82 3.66 -16.89
CA PHE A 86 6.05 3.27 -17.59
C PHE A 86 7.23 3.09 -16.64
N ASP A 87 7.14 3.66 -15.43
CA ASP A 87 8.08 3.46 -14.31
C ASP A 87 9.55 3.43 -14.79
N ASP A 88 9.85 4.34 -15.72
CA ASP A 88 11.06 4.45 -16.55
C ASP A 88 12.12 5.36 -15.90
N GLY A 89 11.82 5.87 -14.70
CA GLY A 89 12.66 6.82 -13.97
C GLY A 89 12.52 8.27 -14.44
N VAL A 90 11.75 8.54 -15.51
CA VAL A 90 11.63 9.88 -16.12
C VAL A 90 10.33 10.58 -15.71
N LEU A 91 9.23 9.84 -15.60
CA LEU A 91 7.90 10.37 -15.20
C LEU A 91 7.50 9.94 -13.78
N ARG A 92 8.39 10.14 -12.81
CA ARG A 92 8.02 10.08 -11.39
C ARG A 92 7.44 11.41 -10.97
N GLY A 93 6.24 11.42 -10.40
CA GLY A 93 5.67 12.66 -9.88
C GLY A 93 4.34 12.44 -9.21
N HIS A 94 4.10 13.23 -8.17
CA HIS A 94 2.75 13.39 -7.67
C HIS A 94 1.94 14.26 -8.63
N GLN A 95 0.63 14.28 -8.45
CA GLN A 95 -0.17 15.36 -9.02
C GLN A 95 0.29 16.68 -8.38
N SER A 96 0.24 17.80 -9.10
CA SER A 96 0.78 19.09 -8.64
C SER A 96 0.20 19.63 -7.32
N TRP A 97 -0.91 19.07 -6.84
CA TRP A 97 -1.50 19.40 -5.54
C TRP A 97 -0.87 18.63 -4.37
N ALA A 98 -0.19 17.54 -4.64
CA ALA A 98 0.42 16.65 -3.66
C ALA A 98 1.93 16.92 -3.47
N ASP A 99 2.60 17.50 -4.45
CA ASP A 99 3.96 18.01 -4.26
C ASP A 99 4.00 18.99 -3.06
N ASP A 100 4.94 18.76 -2.14
CA ASP A 100 5.13 19.48 -0.86
C ASP A 100 3.92 19.51 0.10
N ASN A 101 2.87 18.71 -0.12
CA ASN A 101 1.63 18.75 0.67
C ASN A 101 1.27 17.43 1.37
N LEU A 102 2.17 16.45 1.33
CA LEU A 102 1.95 15.14 1.93
C LEU A 102 2.63 14.98 3.29
N GLU A 103 3.56 15.84 3.70
CA GLU A 103 4.12 15.74 5.06
C GLU A 103 3.01 15.88 6.12
N ILE A 104 3.15 15.16 7.24
CA ILE A 104 2.18 15.24 8.32
C ILE A 104 2.36 16.58 9.05
N HIS A 105 1.36 17.45 8.95
CA HIS A 105 1.41 18.77 9.56
C HIS A 105 1.66 18.68 11.08
N PRO A 106 2.53 19.53 11.68
CA PRO A 106 2.82 19.48 13.12
C PRO A 106 1.62 19.72 14.05
N ALA A 107 0.57 20.36 13.54
CA ALA A 107 -0.67 20.57 14.30
C ALA A 107 -1.60 19.34 14.38
N VAL A 108 -1.30 18.28 13.62
CA VAL A 108 -1.96 16.97 13.80
C VAL A 108 -1.41 16.35 15.07
N GLU A 109 -2.26 16.10 16.06
CA GLU A 109 -1.81 15.51 17.32
C GLU A 109 -1.38 14.05 17.16
N ARG A 110 -2.11 13.29 16.32
CA ARG A 110 -1.83 11.88 16.08
C ARG A 110 -2.17 11.47 14.65
N CYS A 111 -1.17 10.96 13.94
CA CYS A 111 -1.34 10.31 12.64
C CYS A 111 -1.04 8.81 12.74
N VAL A 112 -1.96 7.99 12.24
CA VAL A 112 -1.78 6.54 12.09
C VAL A 112 -1.94 6.19 10.62
N HIS A 113 -0.91 5.56 10.05
CA HIS A 113 -0.89 5.15 8.65
C HIS A 113 -0.70 3.64 8.55
N PHE A 114 -1.69 2.94 8.02
CA PHE A 114 -1.60 1.50 7.73
C PHE A 114 -1.25 1.27 6.26
N VAL A 115 -0.18 0.54 5.96
CA VAL A 115 0.35 0.35 4.60
C VAL A 115 0.31 -1.12 4.15
N ALA A 116 0.15 -1.34 2.85
CA ALA A 116 -0.01 -2.67 2.25
C ALA A 116 1.34 -3.29 1.85
N GLY A 117 1.65 -4.46 2.42
CA GLY A 117 2.89 -5.19 2.21
C GLY A 117 2.96 -6.01 0.92
N HIS A 118 1.83 -6.31 0.27
CA HIS A 118 1.75 -7.11 -0.95
C HIS A 118 1.25 -6.37 -2.20
N GLU A 119 1.28 -5.04 -2.19
CA GLU A 119 1.01 -4.24 -3.39
C GLU A 119 2.26 -4.12 -4.27
N VAL A 120 2.11 -4.23 -5.59
CA VAL A 120 3.24 -4.15 -6.55
C VAL A 120 2.90 -3.39 -7.84
N ARG A 121 1.65 -2.96 -8.02
CA ARG A 121 1.21 -2.18 -9.18
C ARG A 121 2.00 -0.89 -9.33
N ALA A 122 2.37 -0.58 -10.56
CA ALA A 122 3.07 0.65 -10.92
C ALA A 122 2.20 1.90 -10.70
N CYS A 123 0.89 1.80 -10.88
CA CYS A 123 -0.02 2.91 -10.62
C CYS A 123 -0.25 3.19 -9.13
N PHE A 124 0.31 2.38 -8.22
CA PHE A 124 0.07 2.46 -6.77
C PHE A 124 1.38 2.56 -5.97
N PRO A 125 2.25 3.55 -6.24
CA PRO A 125 3.38 3.80 -5.35
C PRO A 125 2.86 4.18 -3.95
N LEU A 126 3.62 3.81 -2.92
CA LEU A 126 3.30 4.18 -1.55
C LEU A 126 3.85 5.57 -1.24
N ASP A 127 3.03 6.45 -0.67
CA ASP A 127 3.49 7.67 -0.01
C ASP A 127 3.63 7.43 1.49
N SER A 128 4.84 7.13 1.96
CA SER A 128 5.10 6.94 3.38
C SER A 128 4.85 8.24 4.17
N VAL A 129 4.57 8.12 5.47
CA VAL A 129 4.62 9.28 6.39
C VAL A 129 6.05 9.59 6.86
N ARG A 130 7.04 8.78 6.46
CA ARG A 130 8.45 9.05 6.72
C ARG A 130 8.90 10.28 5.93
N VAL A 131 9.69 11.14 6.57
CA VAL A 131 10.36 12.26 5.94
C VAL A 131 11.85 11.94 5.90
N LYS A 132 12.40 11.76 4.70
CA LYS A 132 13.76 11.23 4.50
C LYS A 132 13.91 9.89 5.25
N ALA A 133 14.73 9.83 6.29
CA ALA A 133 15.01 8.63 7.07
C ALA A 133 14.26 8.55 8.42
N ALA A 134 13.43 9.54 8.77
CA ALA A 134 12.82 9.64 10.09
C ALA A 134 11.29 9.73 10.03
N TYR A 135 10.63 9.14 11.03
CA TYR A 135 9.19 9.29 11.24
C TYR A 135 8.93 10.53 12.10
N PRO A 136 7.98 11.41 11.72
CA PRO A 136 7.53 12.51 12.58
C PRO A 136 7.03 11.98 13.93
N GLY A 137 7.30 12.72 15.01
CA GLY A 137 6.94 12.28 16.38
C GLY A 137 5.44 12.12 16.63
N ASN A 138 4.60 12.74 15.79
CA ASN A 138 3.15 12.59 15.80
C ASN A 138 2.63 11.46 14.90
N ALA A 139 3.50 10.76 14.14
CA ALA A 139 3.11 9.75 13.17
C ALA A 139 3.52 8.31 13.57
N LYS A 140 2.66 7.34 13.28
CA LYS A 140 2.94 5.90 13.38
C LYS A 140 2.57 5.25 12.06
N GLU A 141 3.52 4.60 11.42
CA GLU A 141 3.28 3.79 10.22
C GLU A 141 3.34 2.30 10.60
N VAL A 142 2.34 1.52 10.18
CA VAL A 142 2.27 0.08 10.43
C VAL A 142 2.00 -0.63 9.12
N MET A 143 2.85 -1.60 8.77
CA MET A 143 2.61 -2.45 7.62
C MET A 143 1.71 -3.62 8.00
N TYR A 144 0.67 -3.82 7.20
CA TYR A 144 -0.15 -5.03 7.22
C TYR A 144 0.15 -5.85 5.95
N PRO A 145 0.18 -7.19 6.05
CA PRO A 145 0.26 -8.02 4.87
C PRO A 145 -1.05 -7.91 4.07
N GLY A 146 -0.94 -7.85 2.75
CA GLY A 146 -2.07 -7.76 1.84
C GLY A 146 -1.82 -6.76 0.72
N ALA A 147 -2.60 -6.83 -0.35
CA ALA A 147 -2.65 -5.80 -1.39
C ALA A 147 -3.32 -4.52 -0.87
N HIS A 148 -3.37 -3.48 -1.71
CA HIS A 148 -3.92 -2.17 -1.36
C HIS A 148 -5.30 -2.23 -0.66
N SER A 149 -6.26 -2.94 -1.25
CA SER A 149 -7.63 -3.08 -0.71
C SER A 149 -7.78 -4.20 0.32
N ASP A 150 -6.75 -5.04 0.54
CA ASP A 150 -6.71 -5.92 1.72
C ASP A 150 -6.47 -5.11 3.00
N VAL A 151 -5.82 -3.94 2.89
CA VAL A 151 -5.56 -3.04 4.03
C VAL A 151 -6.62 -1.95 4.16
N GLY A 152 -7.00 -1.30 3.05
CA GLY A 152 -7.98 -0.22 3.07
C GLY A 152 -9.45 -0.66 2.93
N GLY A 153 -9.69 -1.92 2.58
CA GLY A 153 -11.02 -2.43 2.22
C GLY A 153 -11.40 -2.15 0.75
N GLY A 154 -12.33 -2.93 0.22
CA GLY A 154 -12.93 -2.69 -1.11
C GLY A 154 -13.00 -3.90 -2.05
N TYR A 155 -12.38 -5.03 -1.70
CA TYR A 155 -12.63 -6.29 -2.39
C TYR A 155 -14.00 -6.86 -2.04
N ALA A 156 -14.67 -7.50 -3.00
CA ALA A 156 -15.86 -8.29 -2.74
C ALA A 156 -15.46 -9.69 -2.24
N PRO A 157 -16.28 -10.34 -1.39
CA PRO A 157 -16.01 -11.70 -0.97
C PRO A 157 -15.86 -12.66 -2.15
N GLY A 158 -14.80 -13.46 -2.15
CA GLY A 158 -14.48 -14.40 -3.23
C GLY A 158 -13.79 -13.78 -4.45
N ASP A 159 -13.52 -12.47 -4.47
CA ASP A 159 -12.69 -11.87 -5.51
C ASP A 159 -11.34 -12.57 -5.56
N LEU A 160 -10.88 -12.90 -6.78
CA LEU A 160 -9.68 -13.70 -7.02
C LEU A 160 -9.58 -15.02 -6.22
N GLY A 161 -10.72 -15.54 -5.74
CA GLY A 161 -10.77 -16.77 -4.92
C GLY A 161 -10.27 -16.58 -3.48
N ILE A 162 -10.28 -15.34 -2.98
CA ILE A 162 -9.83 -14.98 -1.63
C ILE A 162 -11.04 -14.63 -0.76
N SER A 163 -11.00 -15.02 0.52
CA SER A 163 -11.97 -14.63 1.56
C SER A 163 -13.45 -14.74 1.14
N PRO A 164 -14.11 -15.91 1.31
CA PRO A 164 -15.44 -16.16 0.75
C PRO A 164 -16.59 -15.39 1.41
N GLY A 165 -16.34 -14.67 2.51
CA GLY A 165 -17.36 -13.88 3.21
C GLY A 165 -16.80 -12.60 3.82
N TYR A 166 -17.67 -11.61 4.00
CA TYR A 166 -17.30 -10.28 4.49
C TYR A 166 -16.57 -10.30 5.84
N ARG A 167 -16.95 -11.21 6.75
CA ARG A 167 -16.30 -11.33 8.07
C ARG A 167 -14.90 -11.96 7.99
N GLN A 168 -14.62 -12.73 6.95
CA GLN A 168 -13.32 -13.38 6.74
C GLN A 168 -12.33 -12.47 6.01
N MET A 169 -12.80 -11.35 5.44
CA MET A 169 -11.95 -10.39 4.75
C MET A 169 -10.83 -9.88 5.67
N PHE A 170 -9.60 -9.96 5.20
CA PHE A 170 -8.44 -9.52 5.97
C PHE A 170 -8.54 -8.04 6.38
N SER A 171 -9.17 -7.19 5.56
CA SER A 171 -9.36 -5.75 5.81
C SER A 171 -10.14 -5.41 7.08
N VAL A 172 -10.87 -6.38 7.66
CA VAL A 172 -11.53 -6.19 8.96
C VAL A 172 -10.50 -6.01 10.08
N ILE A 173 -9.34 -6.66 10.01
CA ILE A 173 -8.26 -6.50 11.02
C ILE A 173 -7.72 -5.06 11.05
N PRO A 174 -7.17 -4.48 9.95
CA PRO A 174 -6.71 -3.10 9.97
C PRO A 174 -7.86 -2.11 10.19
N GLY A 175 -9.09 -2.40 9.74
CA GLY A 175 -10.27 -1.58 10.04
C GLY A 175 -10.55 -1.49 11.55
N ALA A 176 -10.59 -2.63 12.24
CA ALA A 176 -10.80 -2.72 13.68
C ALA A 176 -9.67 -2.01 14.46
N SER A 177 -8.41 -2.22 14.06
CA SER A 177 -7.25 -1.54 14.65
C SER A 177 -7.33 -0.02 14.49
N MET A 178 -7.74 0.49 13.32
CA MET A 178 -7.87 1.93 13.10
C MET A 178 -9.01 2.51 13.92
N TYR A 179 -10.14 1.79 14.03
CA TYR A 179 -11.25 2.19 14.88
C TYR A 179 -10.82 2.34 16.34
N GLN A 180 -9.99 1.42 16.84
CA GLN A 180 -9.41 1.48 18.17
C GLN A 180 -8.44 2.66 18.33
N GLU A 181 -7.49 2.85 17.39
CA GLU A 181 -6.54 3.97 17.42
C GLU A 181 -7.26 5.33 17.41
N ALA A 182 -8.33 5.47 16.63
CA ALA A 182 -9.16 6.67 16.60
C ALA A 182 -9.83 6.92 17.96
N ARG A 183 -10.45 5.89 18.57
CA ARG A 183 -11.09 6.02 19.88
C ARG A 183 -10.10 6.38 20.99
N LEU A 184 -8.94 5.75 20.99
CA LEU A 184 -7.87 6.05 21.94
C LEU A 184 -7.33 7.48 21.77
N SER A 185 -7.48 8.07 20.58
CA SER A 185 -7.12 9.46 20.27
C SER A 185 -8.26 10.46 20.54
N GLY A 186 -9.36 10.01 21.13
CA GLY A 186 -10.50 10.87 21.51
C GLY A 186 -11.48 11.19 20.37
N VAL A 187 -11.44 10.44 19.25
CA VAL A 187 -12.48 10.54 18.23
C VAL A 187 -13.80 10.01 18.84
N PRO A 188 -14.93 10.73 18.70
CA PRO A 188 -16.20 10.39 19.35
C PRO A 188 -16.93 9.21 18.67
N LEU A 189 -16.24 8.08 18.52
CA LEU A 189 -16.79 6.83 18.03
C LEU A 189 -17.29 5.98 19.21
N LEU A 190 -18.43 5.32 19.00
CA LEU A 190 -19.04 4.43 19.99
C LEU A 190 -18.11 3.28 20.38
N PRO A 191 -18.22 2.72 21.59
CA PRO A 191 -17.62 1.42 21.87
C PRO A 191 -18.24 0.35 20.98
N LEU A 192 -17.46 -0.69 20.64
CA LEU A 192 -17.94 -1.83 19.85
C LEU A 192 -19.27 -2.38 20.40
N SER A 193 -19.39 -2.52 21.72
CA SER A 193 -20.60 -3.02 22.40
C SER A 193 -21.85 -2.12 22.23
N ALA A 194 -21.70 -0.89 21.75
CA ALA A 194 -22.80 0.06 21.54
C ALA A 194 -23.10 0.30 20.05
N LEU A 195 -22.37 -0.34 19.14
CA LEU A 195 -22.65 -0.30 17.71
C LEU A 195 -23.86 -1.16 17.35
N SER A 196 -24.46 -0.94 16.18
CA SER A 196 -25.46 -1.85 15.61
C SER A 196 -24.83 -3.23 15.35
N PRO A 197 -25.61 -4.33 15.31
CA PRO A 197 -25.07 -5.66 15.01
C PRO A 197 -24.28 -5.71 13.69
N ASP A 198 -24.73 -4.97 12.67
CA ASP A 198 -24.06 -4.92 11.36
C ASP A 198 -22.70 -4.20 11.45
N ASP A 199 -22.65 -3.05 12.12
CA ASP A 199 -21.41 -2.30 12.32
C ASP A 199 -20.42 -3.06 13.22
N GLN A 200 -20.91 -3.76 14.25
CA GLN A 200 -20.09 -4.65 15.07
C GLN A 200 -19.45 -5.74 14.22
N SER A 201 -20.26 -6.41 13.38
CA SER A 201 -19.78 -7.46 12.50
C SER A 201 -18.77 -6.96 11.46
N ALA A 202 -18.84 -5.69 11.06
CA ALA A 202 -17.88 -5.07 10.14
C ALA A 202 -16.52 -4.77 10.78
N LEU A 203 -16.42 -4.79 12.11
CA LEU A 203 -15.22 -4.47 12.89
C LEU A 203 -14.75 -5.65 13.77
N GLU A 204 -15.40 -6.80 13.69
CA GLU A 204 -15.02 -8.00 14.43
C GLU A 204 -14.36 -9.01 13.47
N PRO A 205 -13.02 -9.15 13.51
CA PRO A 205 -12.33 -10.06 12.62
C PRO A 205 -12.66 -11.52 12.95
N HIS A 206 -12.83 -12.34 11.92
CA HIS A 206 -13.05 -13.76 12.11
C HIS A 206 -11.85 -14.44 12.79
N ALA A 207 -12.12 -15.38 13.71
CA ALA A 207 -11.09 -16.05 14.51
C ALA A 207 -10.05 -16.76 13.63
N ASP A 208 -10.45 -17.34 12.50
CA ASP A 208 -9.54 -18.01 11.57
C ASP A 208 -8.59 -17.03 10.90
N THR A 209 -9.10 -15.87 10.47
CA THR A 209 -8.31 -14.79 9.88
C THR A 209 -7.27 -14.29 10.87
N ILE A 210 -7.63 -14.13 12.15
CA ILE A 210 -6.68 -13.78 13.23
C ILE A 210 -5.60 -14.85 13.40
N ARG A 211 -5.98 -16.14 13.44
CA ARG A 211 -5.02 -17.25 13.60
C ARG A 211 -4.04 -17.31 12.43
N GLN A 212 -4.54 -17.21 11.20
CA GLN A 212 -3.73 -17.22 9.98
C GLN A 212 -2.80 -16.01 9.93
N PHE A 213 -3.28 -14.83 10.29
CA PHE A 213 -2.46 -13.61 10.38
C PHE A 213 -1.30 -13.77 11.37
N ASN A 214 -1.59 -14.24 12.59
CA ASN A 214 -0.56 -14.44 13.61
C ASN A 214 0.47 -15.50 13.19
N ALA A 215 0.02 -16.60 12.56
CA ALA A 215 0.91 -17.63 12.03
C ALA A 215 1.80 -17.10 10.91
N TYR A 216 1.22 -16.32 9.99
CA TYR A 216 1.97 -15.63 8.94
C TYR A 216 3.04 -14.70 9.51
N LEU A 217 2.72 -13.85 10.49
CA LEU A 217 3.70 -12.94 11.09
C LEU A 217 4.87 -13.68 11.73
N LYS A 218 4.59 -14.79 12.41
CA LYS A 218 5.61 -15.66 13.00
C LYS A 218 6.51 -16.28 11.91
N GLY A 219 5.92 -16.75 10.82
CA GLY A 219 6.66 -17.35 9.70
C GLY A 219 7.47 -16.35 8.88
N ALA A 220 6.90 -15.16 8.62
CA ALA A 220 7.52 -14.10 7.85
C ALA A 220 8.69 -13.42 8.58
N GLN A 221 8.77 -13.57 9.92
CA GLN A 221 9.81 -12.97 10.77
C GLN A 221 9.95 -11.47 10.54
N ALA A 222 8.84 -10.79 10.24
CA ALA A 222 8.83 -9.36 9.95
C ALA A 222 8.85 -8.57 11.27
N GLY A 223 10.06 -8.33 11.80
CA GLY A 223 10.29 -7.34 12.85
C GLY A 223 10.28 -5.91 12.30
N ALA A 224 10.42 -4.91 13.18
CA ALA A 224 10.54 -3.51 12.76
C ALA A 224 11.72 -3.30 11.79
N ALA A 225 11.47 -2.64 10.67
CA ALA A 225 12.46 -2.29 9.66
C ALA A 225 11.97 -1.09 8.83
N PRO A 226 12.84 -0.44 8.04
CA PRO A 226 12.41 0.57 7.07
C PRO A 226 11.34 0.04 6.11
N VAL A 227 10.39 0.90 5.71
CA VAL A 227 9.22 0.51 4.92
C VAL A 227 9.58 -0.25 3.64
N GLU A 228 10.65 0.13 2.94
CA GLU A 228 11.14 -0.53 1.73
C GLU A 228 11.60 -1.96 2.00
N GLN A 229 12.23 -2.20 3.15
CA GLN A 229 12.67 -3.54 3.52
C GLN A 229 11.47 -4.43 3.85
N LEU A 230 10.46 -3.88 4.53
CA LEU A 230 9.23 -4.62 4.81
C LEU A 230 8.46 -4.94 3.52
N LEU A 231 8.29 -3.95 2.63
CA LEU A 231 7.70 -4.16 1.29
C LEU A 231 8.42 -5.28 0.53
N ARG A 232 9.75 -5.25 0.52
CA ARG A 232 10.57 -6.29 -0.13
C ARG A 232 10.39 -7.66 0.51
N ARG A 233 10.43 -7.76 1.84
CA ARG A 233 10.30 -9.04 2.58
C ARG A 233 8.95 -9.70 2.33
N HIS A 234 7.85 -8.95 2.45
CA HIS A 234 6.51 -9.48 2.25
C HIS A 234 6.31 -9.92 0.79
N MET A 235 6.70 -9.10 -0.20
CA MET A 235 6.56 -9.50 -1.60
C MET A 235 7.50 -10.61 -2.05
N ALA A 236 8.69 -10.73 -1.46
CA ALA A 236 9.57 -11.87 -1.71
C ALA A 236 8.89 -13.20 -1.37
N LEU A 237 8.13 -13.27 -0.27
CA LEU A 237 7.36 -14.47 0.09
C LEU A 237 6.28 -14.77 -0.95
N TYR A 238 5.59 -13.74 -1.45
CA TYR A 238 4.58 -13.91 -2.49
C TYR A 238 5.19 -14.40 -3.82
N PHE A 239 6.29 -13.81 -4.28
CA PHE A 239 7.00 -14.29 -5.47
C PHE A 239 7.51 -15.72 -5.30
N SER A 240 8.04 -16.05 -4.13
CA SER A 240 8.51 -17.39 -3.80
C SER A 240 7.36 -18.41 -3.83
N TYR A 241 6.18 -18.05 -3.31
CA TYR A 241 4.98 -18.87 -3.39
C TYR A 241 4.56 -19.12 -4.85
N ARG A 242 4.51 -18.07 -5.67
CA ARG A 242 4.17 -18.17 -7.11
C ARG A 242 5.16 -19.04 -7.89
N PHE A 243 6.45 -18.95 -7.57
CA PHE A 243 7.50 -19.76 -8.19
C PHE A 243 7.48 -21.22 -7.69
N LYS A 244 7.28 -21.45 -6.39
CA LYS A 244 7.14 -22.79 -5.78
C LYS A 244 6.05 -23.60 -6.47
N TYR A 245 4.91 -22.97 -6.76
CA TYR A 245 3.76 -23.62 -7.39
C TYR A 245 3.64 -23.38 -8.89
N ARG A 246 4.69 -22.92 -9.59
CA ARG A 246 4.61 -22.60 -11.03
C ARG A 246 4.04 -23.71 -11.92
N HIS A 247 4.30 -24.97 -11.60
CA HIS A 247 3.77 -26.15 -12.32
C HIS A 247 2.35 -26.54 -11.94
N LYS A 248 1.86 -26.03 -10.81
CA LYS A 248 0.62 -26.46 -10.15
C LYS A 248 -0.22 -25.26 -9.72
N PHE A 249 0.01 -24.08 -10.30
CA PHE A 249 -0.61 -22.84 -9.87
C PHE A 249 -2.13 -22.90 -10.03
N GLU A 250 -2.60 -23.45 -11.15
CA GLU A 250 -4.03 -23.64 -11.41
C GLU A 250 -4.70 -24.71 -10.51
N SER A 251 -3.90 -25.51 -9.79
CA SER A 251 -4.43 -26.47 -8.81
C SER A 251 -4.57 -25.88 -7.40
N ARG A 252 -4.08 -24.65 -7.17
CA ARG A 252 -4.08 -24.02 -5.85
C ARG A 252 -5.48 -23.51 -5.47
N PRO A 253 -5.80 -23.45 -4.17
CA PRO A 253 -7.11 -23.01 -3.67
C PRO A 253 -7.57 -21.67 -4.26
N LEU A 254 -6.74 -20.62 -4.21
CA LEU A 254 -7.09 -19.29 -4.73
C LEU A 254 -7.52 -19.32 -6.20
N PHE A 255 -6.87 -20.16 -7.02
CA PHE A 255 -7.18 -20.28 -8.43
C PHE A 255 -8.48 -21.05 -8.65
N ARG A 256 -8.64 -22.19 -7.97
CA ARG A 256 -9.82 -23.05 -8.11
C ARG A 256 -11.10 -22.38 -7.61
N GLN A 257 -10.98 -21.53 -6.60
CA GLN A 257 -12.10 -20.80 -6.00
C GLN A 257 -12.46 -19.52 -6.77
N ALA A 258 -11.52 -18.98 -7.54
CA ALA A 258 -11.76 -17.80 -8.37
C ALA A 258 -12.81 -18.06 -9.46
N SER A 259 -13.56 -17.02 -9.81
CA SER A 259 -14.47 -17.03 -10.97
C SER A 259 -13.68 -17.31 -12.26
N PRO A 260 -14.33 -17.78 -13.36
CA PRO A 260 -13.65 -17.99 -14.63
C PRO A 260 -12.91 -16.74 -15.17
N GLU A 261 -13.49 -15.54 -14.97
CA GLU A 261 -12.84 -14.26 -15.31
C GLU A 261 -11.56 -14.07 -14.49
N HIS A 262 -11.64 -14.26 -13.17
CA HIS A 262 -10.49 -14.12 -12.28
C HIS A 262 -9.42 -15.21 -12.47
N GLN A 263 -9.80 -16.42 -12.87
CA GLN A 263 -8.86 -17.47 -13.28
C GLN A 263 -8.04 -17.06 -14.49
N ASP A 264 -8.66 -16.42 -15.49
CA ASP A 264 -7.94 -15.85 -16.63
C ASP A 264 -6.95 -14.76 -16.18
N TYR A 265 -7.36 -13.87 -15.27
CA TYR A 265 -6.47 -12.83 -14.72
C TYR A 265 -5.27 -13.41 -13.97
N LEU A 266 -5.51 -14.38 -13.07
CA LEU A 266 -4.45 -15.05 -12.30
C LEU A 266 -3.50 -15.84 -13.21
N ARG A 267 -4.03 -16.51 -14.24
CA ARG A 267 -3.21 -17.23 -15.23
C ARG A 267 -2.30 -16.26 -15.97
N ARG A 268 -2.80 -15.09 -16.38
CA ARG A 268 -2.01 -14.05 -17.03
C ARG A 268 -0.90 -13.54 -16.11
N THR A 269 -1.19 -13.21 -14.85
CA THR A 269 -0.13 -12.73 -13.94
C THR A 269 0.92 -13.79 -13.66
N GLN A 270 0.54 -15.07 -13.61
CA GLN A 270 1.50 -16.18 -13.49
C GLN A 270 2.39 -16.28 -14.73
N ALA A 271 1.80 -16.27 -15.93
CA ALA A 271 2.53 -16.33 -17.18
C ALA A 271 3.51 -15.15 -17.31
N ASN A 272 3.08 -13.94 -16.92
CA ASN A 272 3.91 -12.73 -16.95
C ASN A 272 5.13 -12.86 -16.02
N LEU A 273 4.97 -13.41 -14.81
CA LEU A 273 6.10 -13.66 -13.90
C LEU A 273 7.11 -14.63 -14.53
N ILE A 274 6.64 -15.74 -15.10
CA ILE A 274 7.49 -16.73 -15.78
C ILE A 274 8.20 -16.09 -16.99
N GLN A 275 7.48 -15.28 -17.77
CA GLN A 275 8.07 -14.55 -18.90
C GLN A 275 9.19 -13.60 -18.45
N CYS A 276 9.01 -12.85 -17.36
CA CYS A 276 10.05 -11.97 -16.83
C CYS A 276 11.28 -12.73 -16.33
N LEU A 277 11.09 -13.90 -15.70
CA LEU A 277 12.22 -14.75 -15.30
C LEU A 277 12.96 -15.32 -16.53
N ALA A 278 12.23 -15.69 -17.59
CA ALA A 278 12.82 -16.20 -18.83
C ALA A 278 13.66 -15.13 -19.54
N GLN A 279 13.28 -13.85 -19.43
CA GLN A 279 14.02 -12.72 -20.00
C GLN A 279 15.43 -12.54 -19.41
N LEU A 280 15.74 -13.17 -18.27
CA LEU A 280 17.11 -13.21 -17.75
C LEU A 280 18.07 -13.97 -18.70
N GLY A 281 17.53 -14.86 -19.55
CA GLY A 281 18.31 -15.59 -20.56
C GLY A 281 19.25 -16.64 -19.97
N GLN A 282 18.94 -17.16 -18.78
CA GLN A 282 19.77 -18.12 -18.03
C GLN A 282 19.03 -19.43 -17.75
N GLY A 283 18.34 -19.97 -18.77
CA GLY A 283 17.56 -21.21 -18.70
C GLY A 283 16.04 -21.00 -18.76
N ASP A 284 15.30 -22.11 -18.78
CA ASP A 284 13.84 -22.11 -18.74
C ASP A 284 13.34 -22.05 -17.28
N PRO A 285 12.57 -21.02 -16.87
CA PRO A 285 12.02 -20.96 -15.51
C PRO A 285 11.06 -22.10 -15.17
N MET A 286 10.55 -22.83 -16.16
CA MET A 286 9.76 -24.04 -15.97
C MET A 286 10.63 -25.31 -15.88
N ALA A 287 11.96 -25.23 -15.99
CA ALA A 287 12.80 -26.38 -15.68
C ALA A 287 12.78 -26.68 -14.17
N HIS A 288 12.88 -27.97 -13.81
CA HIS A 288 12.85 -28.41 -12.41
C HIS A 288 14.07 -27.93 -11.61
N ASP A 289 15.20 -27.76 -12.28
CA ASP A 289 16.50 -27.35 -11.75
C ASP A 289 16.78 -25.85 -11.90
N PHE A 290 15.82 -25.06 -12.41
CA PHE A 290 15.97 -23.62 -12.52
C PHE A 290 16.05 -22.94 -11.15
N ASP A 291 17.14 -22.20 -10.93
CA ASP A 291 17.37 -21.35 -9.75
C ASP A 291 17.29 -19.87 -10.18
N PRO A 292 16.22 -19.14 -9.80
CA PRO A 292 16.04 -17.73 -10.16
C PRO A 292 17.18 -16.84 -9.66
N ALA A 293 17.67 -17.07 -8.44
CA ALA A 293 18.71 -16.24 -7.84
C ALA A 293 20.06 -16.47 -8.53
N LYS A 294 20.36 -17.72 -8.91
CA LYS A 294 21.53 -18.03 -9.74
C LYS A 294 21.41 -17.40 -11.13
N ALA A 295 20.25 -17.51 -11.77
CA ALA A 295 19.99 -16.91 -13.08
C ALA A 295 20.23 -15.39 -13.06
N ALA A 296 19.75 -14.69 -12.03
CA ALA A 296 19.96 -13.26 -11.86
C ALA A 296 21.45 -12.89 -11.67
N ARG A 297 22.18 -13.63 -10.82
CA ARG A 297 23.61 -13.40 -10.59
C ARG A 297 24.42 -13.56 -11.87
N VAL A 298 24.21 -14.65 -12.61
CA VAL A 298 24.92 -14.91 -13.88
C VAL A 298 24.59 -13.82 -14.91
N ARG A 299 23.33 -13.37 -14.98
CA ARG A 299 22.94 -12.28 -15.89
C ARG A 299 23.65 -10.97 -15.56
N ARG A 300 23.74 -10.60 -14.27
CA ARG A 300 24.48 -9.41 -13.80
C ARG A 300 25.96 -9.49 -14.13
N GLU A 301 26.59 -10.63 -13.86
CA GLU A 301 28.01 -10.87 -14.16
C GLU A 301 28.29 -10.79 -15.66
N SER A 302 27.45 -11.44 -16.49
CA SER A 302 27.57 -11.41 -17.95
C SER A 302 27.53 -9.98 -18.51
N LEU A 303 26.58 -9.16 -18.04
CA LEU A 303 26.46 -7.76 -18.46
C LEU A 303 27.64 -6.91 -17.99
N GLY A 304 28.10 -7.11 -16.75
CA GLY A 304 29.30 -6.44 -16.24
C GLY A 304 30.57 -6.80 -17.01
N GLN A 305 30.72 -8.06 -17.44
CA GLN A 305 31.82 -8.50 -18.30
C GLN A 305 31.73 -7.90 -19.70
N MET A 306 30.54 -7.89 -20.31
CA MET A 306 30.33 -7.27 -21.63
C MET A 306 30.65 -5.78 -21.63
N ALA A 307 30.23 -5.04 -20.61
CA ALA A 307 30.54 -3.62 -20.48
C ALA A 307 32.04 -3.35 -20.38
N LYS A 308 32.77 -4.17 -19.61
CA LYS A 308 34.23 -4.09 -19.51
C LYS A 308 34.90 -4.40 -20.85
N ALA A 309 34.39 -5.36 -21.61
CA ALA A 309 34.97 -5.78 -22.88
C ALA A 309 34.72 -4.77 -24.02
N THR A 310 33.57 -4.08 -24.03
CA THR A 310 33.22 -3.12 -25.09
C THR A 310 33.56 -1.67 -24.75
N GLY A 311 33.85 -1.36 -23.48
CA GLY A 311 34.05 0.01 -22.99
C GLY A 311 32.76 0.84 -22.95
N ILE A 312 31.60 0.24 -23.21
CA ILE A 312 30.30 0.90 -23.14
C ILE A 312 29.76 0.71 -21.73
N SER A 313 29.87 1.73 -20.88
CA SER A 313 29.36 1.75 -19.50
C SER A 313 27.87 1.42 -19.44
N ASP A 314 27.11 1.86 -20.42
CA ASP A 314 25.65 1.71 -20.49
C ASP A 314 25.21 0.24 -20.66
N LEU A 315 26.12 -0.68 -21.02
CA LEU A 315 25.82 -2.12 -21.02
C LEU A 315 25.86 -2.73 -19.61
N ALA A 316 26.63 -2.15 -18.68
CA ALA A 316 26.62 -2.53 -17.27
C ALA A 316 25.37 -1.97 -16.60
N ASP A 317 24.94 -0.78 -17.02
CA ASP A 317 23.66 -0.18 -16.64
C ASP A 317 22.52 -0.94 -17.34
N GLN A 318 22.11 -2.03 -16.70
CA GLN A 318 20.91 -2.76 -17.08
C GLN A 318 19.72 -1.80 -17.24
N SER A 319 18.89 -2.02 -18.25
CA SER A 319 17.59 -1.36 -18.30
C SER A 319 16.87 -1.55 -16.96
N LEU A 320 16.19 -0.52 -16.46
CA LEU A 320 15.53 -0.57 -15.15
C LEU A 320 14.62 -1.80 -14.99
N ARG A 321 13.99 -2.23 -16.09
CA ARG A 321 13.21 -3.47 -16.16
C ARG A 321 14.05 -4.74 -15.89
N MET A 322 15.24 -4.84 -16.48
CA MET A 322 16.15 -5.97 -16.24
C MET A 322 16.69 -5.95 -14.80
N GLN A 323 17.04 -4.78 -14.27
CA GLN A 323 17.47 -4.64 -12.87
C GLN A 323 16.41 -5.18 -11.90
N ARG A 324 15.15 -4.74 -12.09
CA ARG A 324 14.00 -5.18 -11.29
C ARG A 324 13.72 -6.67 -11.42
N SER A 325 13.82 -7.22 -12.63
CA SER A 325 13.65 -8.66 -12.85
C SER A 325 14.74 -9.46 -12.13
N CYS A 326 15.99 -8.99 -12.15
CA CYS A 326 17.08 -9.58 -11.37
C CYS A 326 16.82 -9.48 -9.86
N GLU A 327 16.36 -8.33 -9.36
CA GLU A 327 16.04 -8.15 -7.93
C GLU A 327 14.93 -9.10 -7.45
N VAL A 328 13.87 -9.25 -8.25
CA VAL A 328 12.79 -10.20 -7.93
C VAL A 328 13.31 -11.62 -7.95
N ALA A 329 14.08 -12.00 -8.97
CA ALA A 329 14.64 -13.34 -9.08
C ALA A 329 15.61 -13.67 -7.93
N GLU A 330 16.43 -12.72 -7.48
CA GLU A 330 17.30 -12.88 -6.30
C GLU A 330 16.53 -13.02 -4.99
N ALA A 331 15.34 -12.42 -4.91
CA ALA A 331 14.51 -12.48 -3.72
C ALA A 331 13.64 -13.75 -3.63
N ILE A 332 13.53 -14.53 -4.71
CA ILE A 332 12.79 -15.79 -4.70
C ILE A 332 13.56 -16.85 -3.90
N ASP A 333 12.99 -17.28 -2.79
CA ASP A 333 13.47 -18.36 -1.94
C ASP A 333 12.31 -19.24 -1.50
N VAL A 334 12.12 -20.35 -2.22
CA VAL A 334 11.03 -21.31 -1.96
C VAL A 334 11.15 -21.99 -0.59
N SER A 335 12.33 -21.99 0.04
CA SER A 335 12.54 -22.56 1.37
C SER A 335 11.89 -21.73 2.48
N LYS A 336 11.65 -20.43 2.21
CA LYS A 336 10.98 -19.51 3.14
C LYS A 336 9.47 -19.63 3.10
N VAL A 337 8.90 -20.30 2.12
CA VAL A 337 7.46 -20.50 1.97
C VAL A 337 7.02 -21.69 2.81
N THR A 338 6.78 -21.43 4.09
CA THR A 338 6.23 -22.39 5.06
C THR A 338 4.74 -22.64 4.80
N HIS A 339 4.18 -23.70 5.37
CA HIS A 339 2.76 -24.00 5.26
C HIS A 339 1.87 -22.84 5.74
N ASP A 340 2.21 -22.19 6.86
CA ASP A 340 1.45 -21.07 7.40
C ASP A 340 1.47 -19.85 6.46
N ILE A 341 2.60 -19.61 5.78
CA ILE A 341 2.71 -18.57 4.76
C ILE A 341 1.82 -18.91 3.57
N GLU A 342 1.83 -20.16 3.10
CA GLU A 342 0.96 -20.60 2.00
C GLU A 342 -0.51 -20.38 2.33
N VAL A 343 -0.96 -20.89 3.48
CA VAL A 343 -2.36 -20.77 3.92
C VAL A 343 -2.79 -19.31 3.98
N PHE A 344 -1.94 -18.43 4.53
CA PHE A 344 -2.25 -17.01 4.61
C PHE A 344 -2.34 -16.35 3.23
N LEU A 345 -1.35 -16.55 2.36
CA LEU A 345 -1.33 -15.98 1.01
C LEU A 345 -2.51 -16.47 0.17
N GLU A 346 -2.91 -17.73 0.31
CA GLU A 346 -4.01 -18.34 -0.45
C GLU A 346 -5.40 -17.94 0.04
N SER A 347 -5.53 -17.48 1.29
CA SER A 347 -6.85 -17.22 1.91
C SER A 347 -7.12 -15.73 2.16
N ASN A 348 -6.08 -14.90 2.25
CA ASN A 348 -6.17 -13.52 2.74
C ASN A 348 -5.51 -12.46 1.86
N VAL A 349 -4.72 -12.85 0.85
CA VAL A 349 -3.95 -11.89 0.04
C VAL A 349 -4.43 -11.95 -1.40
N HIS A 350 -5.03 -10.86 -1.86
CA HIS A 350 -5.40 -10.71 -3.26
C HIS A 350 -4.17 -10.47 -4.14
N ASP A 351 -4.15 -11.04 -5.34
CA ASP A 351 -3.17 -10.69 -6.36
C ASP A 351 -3.46 -9.28 -6.87
N SER A 352 -2.65 -8.31 -6.43
CA SER A 352 -2.91 -6.90 -6.73
C SER A 352 -2.89 -6.59 -8.23
N MET A 353 -2.08 -7.31 -9.01
CA MET A 353 -2.03 -7.16 -10.46
C MET A 353 -3.27 -7.77 -11.12
N ALA A 354 -3.65 -9.00 -10.74
CA ALA A 354 -4.79 -9.69 -11.33
C ALA A 354 -6.10 -8.94 -11.04
N GLY A 355 -6.26 -8.45 -9.81
CA GLY A 355 -7.44 -7.67 -9.39
C GLY A 355 -7.57 -6.31 -10.09
N PHE A 356 -6.55 -5.88 -10.84
CA PHE A 356 -6.56 -4.60 -11.54
C PHE A 356 -6.65 -4.74 -13.06
N ILE A 357 -6.54 -5.96 -13.62
CA ILE A 357 -6.54 -6.18 -15.08
C ILE A 357 -7.79 -5.60 -15.75
N LYS A 358 -8.94 -5.65 -15.08
CA LYS A 358 -10.21 -5.11 -15.60
C LYS A 358 -10.17 -3.60 -15.79
N GLN A 359 -9.48 -2.88 -14.92
CA GLN A 359 -9.30 -1.43 -14.99
C GLN A 359 -8.11 -1.07 -15.88
N LEU A 360 -6.98 -1.76 -15.70
CA LEU A 360 -5.74 -1.58 -16.47
C LEU A 360 -4.83 -2.81 -16.35
N ASP A 361 -4.62 -3.47 -17.47
CA ASP A 361 -3.55 -4.48 -17.62
C ASP A 361 -2.19 -3.79 -17.75
N GLU A 362 -1.54 -3.50 -16.62
CA GLU A 362 -0.25 -2.80 -16.60
C GLU A 362 0.85 -3.55 -17.35
N PHE A 363 0.87 -4.89 -17.28
CA PHE A 363 1.90 -5.68 -17.94
C PHE A 363 1.83 -5.51 -19.46
N LYS A 364 0.64 -5.46 -20.05
CA LYS A 364 0.50 -5.15 -21.49
C LYS A 364 1.02 -3.76 -21.87
N ARG A 365 1.13 -2.84 -20.91
CA ARG A 365 1.57 -1.46 -21.14
C ARG A 365 3.07 -1.26 -20.89
N ASN A 366 3.62 -1.88 -19.86
CA ASN A 366 5.01 -1.65 -19.43
C ASN A 366 5.91 -2.90 -19.48
N GLY A 367 5.33 -4.11 -19.57
CA GLY A 367 6.05 -5.38 -19.58
C GLY A 367 6.72 -5.76 -18.25
N ILE A 368 6.41 -5.08 -17.15
CA ILE A 368 7.04 -5.32 -15.83
C ILE A 368 6.18 -6.27 -14.99
N GLY A 369 4.90 -5.94 -14.81
CA GLY A 369 3.97 -6.77 -14.04
C GLY A 369 4.45 -7.05 -12.62
N LEU A 370 4.47 -8.33 -12.22
CA LEU A 370 4.95 -8.78 -10.91
C LEU A 370 6.48 -8.69 -10.75
N ALA A 371 7.26 -8.43 -11.81
CA ALA A 371 8.72 -8.48 -11.77
C ALA A 371 9.36 -7.17 -11.28
N LYS A 372 8.83 -6.62 -10.18
CA LYS A 372 9.42 -5.48 -9.46
C LYS A 372 9.03 -5.48 -7.98
N PHE A 373 9.66 -4.61 -7.20
CA PHE A 373 9.15 -4.23 -5.88
C PHE A 373 8.39 -2.91 -5.96
N ARG A 374 7.50 -2.69 -4.99
CA ARG A 374 6.72 -1.46 -4.88
C ARG A 374 7.65 -0.26 -4.67
N THR A 375 7.40 0.82 -5.40
CA THR A 375 8.02 2.12 -5.14
C THR A 375 7.39 2.74 -3.88
N ALA A 376 8.21 3.29 -3.00
CA ALA A 376 7.78 4.08 -1.85
C ALA A 376 8.49 5.43 -1.86
N PHE A 377 7.75 6.49 -1.53
CA PHE A 377 8.23 7.87 -1.43
C PHE A 377 8.25 8.32 0.04
N SER A 378 9.22 9.16 0.40
CA SER A 378 9.48 9.64 1.76
C SER A 378 9.58 11.17 1.88
N GLY A 379 8.49 11.84 1.49
CA GLY A 379 8.20 13.23 1.87
C GLY A 379 8.96 14.34 1.15
N ASN A 380 9.99 14.05 0.33
CA ASN A 380 10.72 15.04 -0.51
C ASN A 380 11.53 14.33 -1.63
N ASP A 381 10.94 13.32 -2.29
CA ASP A 381 11.61 12.46 -3.28
C ASP A 381 11.28 12.82 -4.72
#